data_AF-A0A5C8AER6-F1
#
_entry.id   AF-A0A5C8AER6-F1
#
_cell.length_a   1.000
_cell.length_b   1.000
_cell.length_c   1.000
_cell.angle_alpha   90.00
_cell.angle_beta   90.00
_cell.angle_gamma   90.00
#
_symmetry.space_group_name_H-M   'P 1'
#
loop_
_entity.id
_entity.type
_entity.pdbx_description
1 polymer ?
#
loop_
_entity_poly.entity_id
_entity_poly.type
_entity_poly.pdbx_seq_one_letter_code
_entity_poly.pdbx_strand_id
1 'polypeptide(L)'
;MNTVKHLFYLCIISTALLSCKKDVSGCTDSTSDTYNSEANVDNGTCSYHGFLTNWYDTTTRDSLVANNVAALTIYVDNEVVQNINPNIIIWSAQPDCSTTSIGNWITMEGTKSRTISISVKAFDATNTEIRSWNQALTINAGECELYQVIW
;
A
#
# COMPACT_ATOMS: atom_id res chain seq x y z
N MET A 1 62.00 31.43 22.14
CA MET A 1 60.62 31.95 22.29
C MET A 1 59.85 31.64 21.01
N ASN A 2 59.43 30.39 20.81
CA ASN A 2 58.13 29.84 21.22
C ASN A 2 56.93 30.28 20.34
N THR A 3 57.12 31.12 19.32
CA THR A 3 56.00 31.61 18.50
C THR A 3 55.66 30.70 17.30
N VAL A 4 56.59 29.89 16.79
CA VAL A 4 56.34 29.00 15.63
C VAL A 4 55.61 27.71 16.02
N LYS A 5 55.73 27.27 17.29
CA LYS A 5 55.01 26.08 17.81
C LYS A 5 53.50 26.30 17.95
N HIS A 6 53.06 27.54 18.15
CA HIS A 6 51.64 27.87 18.23
C HIS A 6 50.97 27.99 16.86
N LEU A 7 51.73 28.29 15.80
CA LEU A 7 51.20 28.37 14.43
C LEU A 7 50.90 26.98 13.84
N PHE A 8 51.67 25.95 14.22
CA PHE A 8 51.36 24.55 13.88
C PHE A 8 50.25 23.94 14.74
N TYR A 9 50.09 24.38 15.99
CA TYR A 9 49.00 23.93 16.86
C TYR A 9 47.64 24.50 16.47
N LEU A 10 47.60 25.68 15.83
CA LEU A 10 46.36 26.28 15.31
C LEU A 10 45.78 25.51 14.11
N CYS A 11 46.62 24.83 13.33
CA CYS A 11 46.20 24.09 12.14
C CYS A 11 45.62 22.71 12.48
N ILE A 12 46.10 22.07 13.56
CA ILE A 12 45.66 20.73 13.99
C ILE A 12 44.31 20.79 14.73
N ILE A 13 44.00 21.92 15.39
CA ILE A 13 42.70 22.11 16.06
C ILE A 13 41.59 22.44 15.04
N SER A 14 41.95 22.98 13.86
CA SER A 14 40.99 23.33 12.82
C SER A 14 40.47 22.14 12.01
N THR A 15 41.18 21.01 11.98
CA THR A 15 40.77 19.82 11.20
C THR A 15 39.99 18.78 12.02
N ALA A 16 39.90 18.95 13.34
CA ALA A 16 39.17 18.04 14.22
C ALA A 16 37.65 18.30 14.29
N LEU A 17 37.13 19.29 13.56
CA LEU A 17 35.70 19.50 13.37
C LEU A 17 35.13 18.74 12.16
N LEU A 18 35.89 17.78 11.59
CA LEU A 18 35.30 16.79 10.69
C LEU A 18 34.36 15.89 11.51
N SER A 19 33.12 16.38 11.61
CA SER A 19 31.91 15.72 12.07
C SER A 19 31.93 14.22 11.76
N CYS A 20 32.35 13.41 12.73
CA CYS A 20 32.03 11.99 12.76
C CYS A 20 30.56 11.87 13.17
N LYS A 21 29.64 12.16 12.23
CA LYS A 21 28.23 11.86 12.44
C LYS A 21 28.14 10.34 12.43
N LYS A 22 27.70 9.75 13.55
CA LYS A 22 27.49 8.30 13.63
C LYS A 22 26.52 7.89 12.54
N ASP A 23 26.87 6.86 11.77
CA ASP A 23 25.94 6.24 10.84
C ASP A 23 24.88 5.48 11.63
N VAL A 24 23.63 5.85 11.42
CA VAL A 24 22.43 5.24 11.94
C VAL A 24 21.66 4.74 10.73
N SER A 25 21.53 3.42 10.63
CA SER A 25 20.83 2.76 9.53
C SER A 25 19.33 2.66 9.80
N GLY A 26 18.52 2.94 8.80
CA GLY A 26 17.06 2.85 8.85
C GLY A 26 16.43 3.52 7.62
N CYS A 27 15.11 3.43 7.48
CA CYS A 27 14.43 4.17 6.41
C CYS A 27 14.60 5.68 6.64
N THR A 28 15.14 6.38 5.66
CA THR A 28 15.37 7.84 5.72
C THR A 28 14.22 8.64 5.10
N ASP A 29 13.26 7.98 4.47
CA ASP A 29 12.12 8.62 3.83
C ASP A 29 11.01 8.94 4.83
N SER A 30 10.76 10.23 5.07
CA SER A 30 9.74 10.70 6.02
C SER A 30 8.30 10.35 5.63
N THR A 31 8.04 9.90 4.40
CA THR A 31 6.70 9.45 3.97
C THR A 31 6.51 7.94 4.13
N SER A 32 7.52 7.22 4.66
CA SER A 32 7.44 5.78 4.91
C SER A 32 6.81 5.49 6.27
N ASP A 33 6.06 4.39 6.36
CA ASP A 33 5.50 3.86 7.60
C ASP A 33 6.58 3.39 8.59
N THR A 34 7.79 3.12 8.08
CA THR A 34 8.95 2.65 8.85
C THR A 34 10.06 3.71 8.94
N TYR A 35 9.73 4.97 8.70
CA TYR A 35 10.66 6.10 8.83
C TYR A 35 11.36 6.11 10.19
N ASN A 36 12.69 6.21 10.18
CA ASN A 36 13.50 6.42 11.37
C ASN A 36 14.13 7.82 11.31
N SER A 37 13.66 8.73 12.16
CA SER A 37 14.18 10.11 12.21
C SER A 37 15.65 10.22 12.64
N GLU A 38 16.20 9.20 13.28
CA GLU A 38 17.62 9.15 13.62
C GLU A 38 18.49 8.62 12.46
N ALA A 39 17.89 7.94 11.49
CA ALA A 39 18.62 7.35 10.37
C ALA A 39 19.19 8.42 9.43
N ASN A 40 20.45 8.22 9.06
CA ASN A 40 21.17 9.02 8.05
C ASN A 40 21.75 8.15 6.93
N VAL A 41 21.56 6.83 7.02
CA VAL A 41 21.92 5.86 5.98
C VAL A 41 20.68 5.02 5.70
N ASP A 42 20.16 5.10 4.47
CA ASP A 42 19.06 4.25 4.03
C ASP A 42 19.52 2.79 3.99
N ASN A 43 18.77 1.92 4.63
CA ASN A 43 19.00 0.48 4.65
C ASN A 43 18.03 -0.29 3.74
N GLY A 44 17.17 0.40 2.99
CA GLY A 44 16.19 -0.21 2.09
C GLY A 44 15.01 -0.86 2.82
N THR A 45 14.81 -0.60 4.12
CA THR A 45 13.67 -1.13 4.90
C THR A 45 12.47 -0.19 4.94
N CYS A 46 12.38 0.77 4.02
CA CYS A 46 11.21 1.63 3.88
C CYS A 46 9.99 0.80 3.46
N SER A 47 8.90 0.89 4.20
CA SER A 47 7.60 0.32 3.84
C SER A 47 6.58 1.44 3.66
N TYR A 48 5.67 1.25 2.72
CA TYR A 48 4.60 2.19 2.41
C TYR A 48 3.29 1.44 2.27
N HIS A 49 2.17 2.12 2.48
CA HIS A 49 0.84 1.58 2.21
C HIS A 49 0.07 2.44 1.21
N GLY A 50 -0.82 1.80 0.48
CA GLY A 50 -1.93 2.44 -0.20
C GLY A 50 -3.23 1.70 0.13
N PHE A 51 -4.35 2.21 -0.37
CA PHE A 51 -5.67 1.66 -0.08
C PHE A 51 -6.35 1.15 -1.34
N LEU A 52 -6.99 -0.01 -1.24
CA LEU A 52 -7.85 -0.56 -2.27
C LEU A 52 -9.28 -0.72 -1.75
N THR A 53 -10.23 0.01 -2.33
CA THR A 53 -11.65 -0.18 -2.03
C THR A 53 -12.32 -0.90 -3.18
N ASN A 54 -12.73 -2.14 -2.94
CA ASN A 54 -13.56 -2.88 -3.89
C ASN A 54 -15.01 -2.45 -3.73
N TRP A 55 -15.70 -2.22 -4.85
CA TRP A 55 -17.10 -1.86 -4.81
C TRP A 55 -17.92 -2.39 -5.97
N TYR A 56 -19.24 -2.34 -5.85
CA TYR A 56 -20.18 -2.64 -6.95
C TYR A 56 -21.46 -1.84 -6.78
N ASP A 57 -22.10 -1.49 -7.89
CA ASP A 57 -23.33 -0.71 -7.91
C ASP A 57 -24.59 -1.59 -7.95
N THR A 58 -25.76 -0.95 -7.91
CA THR A 58 -27.05 -1.64 -8.01
C THR A 58 -27.22 -2.39 -9.32
N THR A 59 -26.65 -1.87 -10.42
CA THR A 59 -26.70 -2.52 -11.73
C THR A 59 -25.99 -3.87 -11.69
N THR A 60 -24.76 -3.88 -11.16
CA THR A 60 -23.97 -5.10 -11.01
C THR A 60 -24.66 -6.09 -10.08
N ARG A 61 -25.21 -5.61 -8.96
CA ARG A 61 -26.01 -6.43 -8.04
C ARG A 61 -27.18 -7.12 -8.77
N ASP A 62 -27.98 -6.37 -9.50
CA ASP A 62 -29.17 -6.89 -10.16
C ASP A 62 -28.80 -7.93 -11.22
N SER A 63 -27.71 -7.69 -11.96
CA SER A 63 -27.17 -8.67 -12.90
C SER A 63 -26.67 -9.94 -12.19
N LEU A 64 -25.98 -9.83 -11.05
CA LEU A 64 -25.54 -10.98 -10.26
C LEU A 64 -26.72 -11.83 -9.80
N VAL A 65 -27.74 -11.20 -9.22
CA VAL A 65 -28.95 -11.89 -8.75
C VAL A 65 -29.71 -12.55 -9.90
N ALA A 66 -29.87 -11.85 -11.03
CA ALA A 66 -30.53 -12.40 -12.22
C ALA A 66 -29.81 -13.61 -12.82
N ASN A 67 -28.49 -13.74 -12.60
CA ASN A 67 -27.67 -14.87 -13.04
C ASN A 67 -27.50 -15.95 -11.95
N ASN A 68 -28.29 -15.91 -10.86
CA ASN A 68 -28.23 -16.86 -9.75
C ASN A 68 -26.84 -16.93 -9.06
N VAL A 69 -26.10 -15.82 -9.03
CA VAL A 69 -24.84 -15.74 -8.28
C VAL A 69 -25.14 -15.61 -6.79
N ALA A 70 -24.64 -16.54 -5.98
CA ALA A 70 -24.87 -16.57 -4.54
C ALA A 70 -23.77 -15.87 -3.74
N ALA A 71 -22.53 -15.87 -4.25
CA ALA A 71 -21.40 -15.22 -3.59
C ALA A 71 -20.36 -14.74 -4.61
N LEU A 72 -19.63 -13.68 -4.25
CA LEU A 72 -18.36 -13.34 -4.87
C LEU A 72 -17.25 -13.42 -3.82
N THR A 73 -16.06 -13.86 -4.24
CA THR A 73 -14.83 -13.73 -3.47
C THR A 73 -13.84 -12.90 -4.26
N ILE A 74 -13.31 -11.84 -3.65
CA ILE A 74 -12.28 -10.98 -4.21
C ILE A 74 -10.94 -11.38 -3.60
N TYR A 75 -9.96 -11.51 -4.49
CA TYR A 75 -8.58 -11.83 -4.18
C TYR A 75 -7.67 -10.69 -4.62
N VAL A 76 -6.64 -10.40 -3.83
CA VAL A 76 -5.52 -9.54 -4.21
C VAL A 76 -4.25 -10.37 -4.10
N ASP A 77 -3.53 -10.53 -5.21
CA ASP A 77 -2.32 -11.35 -5.28
C ASP A 77 -2.52 -12.78 -4.72
N ASN A 78 -3.70 -13.35 -5.01
CA ASN A 78 -4.19 -14.66 -4.57
C ASN A 78 -4.60 -14.78 -3.10
N GLU A 79 -4.53 -13.70 -2.32
CA GLU A 79 -5.05 -13.65 -0.94
C GLU A 79 -6.50 -13.17 -0.93
N VAL A 80 -7.36 -13.84 -0.16
CA VAL A 80 -8.77 -13.44 -0.02
C VAL A 80 -8.87 -12.14 0.76
N VAL A 81 -9.41 -11.10 0.13
CA VAL A 81 -9.60 -9.79 0.76
C VAL A 81 -11.06 -9.49 1.08
N GLN A 82 -12.01 -10.10 0.36
CA GLN A 82 -13.42 -9.85 0.60
C GLN A 82 -14.29 -10.99 0.14
N ASN A 83 -15.30 -11.33 0.95
CA ASN A 83 -16.42 -12.18 0.54
C ASN A 83 -17.68 -11.33 0.49
N ILE A 84 -18.41 -11.41 -0.60
CA ILE A 84 -19.59 -10.59 -0.89
C ILE A 84 -20.78 -11.53 -1.04
N ASN A 85 -21.86 -11.24 -0.31
CA ASN A 85 -23.18 -11.74 -0.61
C ASN A 85 -23.93 -10.67 -1.42
N PRO A 86 -24.22 -10.89 -2.71
CA PRO A 86 -24.91 -9.92 -3.56
C PRO A 86 -26.25 -9.45 -3.01
N ASN A 87 -26.91 -10.24 -2.15
CA ASN A 87 -28.20 -9.91 -1.55
C ASN A 87 -28.12 -8.96 -0.35
N ILE A 88 -26.92 -8.65 0.18
CA ILE A 88 -26.75 -7.88 1.42
C ILE A 88 -26.22 -6.47 1.16
N ILE A 89 -25.25 -6.31 0.25
CA ILE A 89 -24.52 -5.03 0.09
C ILE A 89 -25.13 -4.22 -1.04
N ILE A 90 -25.46 -2.96 -0.76
CA ILE A 90 -25.98 -1.97 -1.71
C ILE A 90 -25.19 -0.68 -1.54
N TRP A 91 -24.22 -0.44 -2.42
CA TRP A 91 -23.79 0.93 -2.68
C TRP A 91 -24.69 1.51 -3.76
N SER A 92 -25.40 2.59 -3.42
CA SER A 92 -26.23 3.31 -4.39
C SER A 92 -25.41 4.17 -5.35
N ALA A 93 -24.11 4.36 -5.07
CA ALA A 93 -23.16 5.13 -5.88
C ALA A 93 -21.72 4.71 -5.56
N GLN A 94 -20.77 5.13 -6.40
CA GLN A 94 -19.33 4.99 -6.14
C GLN A 94 -18.97 5.56 -4.76
N PRO A 95 -18.30 4.78 -3.88
CA PRO A 95 -17.92 5.26 -2.56
C PRO A 95 -16.76 6.26 -2.65
N ASP A 96 -16.70 7.19 -1.69
CA ASP A 96 -15.53 8.03 -1.51
C ASP A 96 -14.34 7.18 -1.04
N CYS A 97 -13.25 7.22 -1.80
CA CYS A 97 -11.99 6.57 -1.44
C CYS A 97 -11.26 7.43 -0.39
N SER A 98 -11.78 7.49 0.84
CA SER A 98 -11.24 8.33 1.91
C SER A 98 -11.26 7.69 3.30
N THR A 99 -11.82 6.48 3.45
CA THR A 99 -11.96 5.87 4.77
C THR A 99 -11.31 4.49 4.85
N THR A 100 -10.48 4.33 5.88
CA THR A 100 -9.81 3.11 6.33
C THR A 100 -10.78 2.00 6.78
N SER A 101 -12.11 2.18 6.62
CA SER A 101 -13.13 1.31 7.19
C SER A 101 -13.67 0.25 6.22
N ILE A 102 -13.43 0.41 4.92
CA ILE A 102 -13.99 -0.46 3.86
C ILE A 102 -12.89 -1.00 2.92
N GLY A 103 -11.73 -0.35 2.87
CA GLY A 103 -10.62 -0.71 1.98
C GLY A 103 -9.61 -1.68 2.58
N ASN A 104 -8.87 -2.35 1.70
CA ASN A 104 -7.76 -3.23 2.02
C ASN A 104 -6.44 -2.44 2.01
N TRP A 105 -5.59 -2.71 3.01
CA TRP A 105 -4.24 -2.15 3.08
C TRP A 105 -3.31 -2.90 2.14
N ILE A 106 -2.68 -2.16 1.24
CA ILE A 106 -1.74 -2.69 0.27
C ILE A 106 -0.33 -2.25 0.70
N THR A 107 0.40 -3.14 1.35
CA THR A 107 1.79 -2.89 1.75
C THR A 107 2.73 -2.98 0.55
N MET A 108 3.74 -2.11 0.53
CA MET A 108 4.74 -1.97 -0.53
C MET A 108 6.12 -1.78 0.11
N GLU A 109 6.96 -2.81 0.00
CA GLU A 109 8.31 -2.79 0.55
C GLU A 109 9.29 -2.18 -0.44
N GLY A 110 10.05 -1.17 0.00
CA GLY A 110 11.11 -0.51 -0.75
C GLY A 110 10.65 0.33 -1.96
N THR A 111 9.36 0.35 -2.28
CA THR A 111 8.78 1.09 -3.42
C THR A 111 7.53 1.85 -3.01
N LYS A 112 7.30 3.01 -3.63
CA LYS A 112 6.09 3.82 -3.44
C LYS A 112 4.96 3.47 -4.40
N SER A 113 5.14 2.45 -5.25
CA SER A 113 4.13 2.00 -6.19
C SER A 113 4.23 0.50 -6.41
N ARG A 114 3.07 -0.17 -6.45
CA ARG A 114 2.95 -1.62 -6.63
C ARG A 114 1.75 -1.95 -7.51
N THR A 115 2.00 -2.73 -8.55
CA THR A 115 0.92 -3.32 -9.35
C THR A 115 0.45 -4.60 -8.69
N ILE A 116 -0.85 -4.65 -8.37
CA ILE A 116 -1.53 -5.81 -7.78
C ILE A 116 -2.37 -6.52 -8.83
N SER A 117 -2.60 -7.82 -8.62
CA SER A 117 -3.58 -8.60 -9.39
C SER A 117 -4.86 -8.79 -8.59
N ILE A 118 -5.93 -8.12 -8.99
CA ILE A 118 -7.26 -8.32 -8.43
C ILE A 118 -7.93 -9.45 -9.20
N SER A 119 -8.41 -10.48 -8.50
CA SER A 119 -9.21 -11.55 -9.09
C SER A 119 -10.55 -11.64 -8.40
N VAL A 120 -11.63 -11.82 -9.15
CA VAL A 120 -12.96 -12.05 -8.59
C VAL A 120 -13.45 -13.41 -9.05
N LYS A 121 -13.99 -14.18 -8.12
CA LYS A 121 -14.63 -15.47 -8.38
C LYS A 121 -16.08 -15.41 -7.96
N ALA A 122 -16.98 -15.83 -8.85
CA ALA A 122 -18.40 -15.93 -8.60
C ALA A 122 -18.78 -17.39 -8.34
N PHE A 123 -19.65 -17.60 -7.37
CA PHE A 123 -20.12 -18.91 -6.94
C PHE A 123 -21.64 -18.99 -6.96
N ASP A 124 -22.16 -20.15 -7.32
CA ASP A 124 -23.59 -20.47 -7.20
C ASP A 124 -23.97 -20.88 -5.76
N ALA A 125 -25.25 -21.19 -5.54
CA ALA A 125 -25.77 -21.59 -4.23
C ALA A 125 -25.20 -22.93 -3.70
N THR A 126 -24.54 -23.72 -4.56
CA THR A 126 -23.85 -24.96 -4.17
C THR A 126 -22.36 -24.75 -3.88
N ASN A 127 -21.91 -23.50 -3.88
CA ASN A 127 -20.50 -23.10 -3.73
C ASN A 127 -19.61 -23.61 -4.88
N THR A 128 -20.20 -23.78 -6.08
CA THR A 128 -19.45 -24.12 -7.29
C THR A 128 -19.02 -22.83 -7.98
N GLU A 129 -17.73 -22.70 -8.31
CA GLU A 129 -17.23 -21.55 -9.10
C GLU A 129 -17.87 -21.58 -10.50
N ILE A 130 -18.57 -20.50 -10.86
CA ILE A 130 -19.26 -20.38 -12.16
C ILE A 130 -18.56 -19.44 -13.13
N ARG A 131 -17.78 -18.48 -12.61
CA ARG A 131 -16.99 -17.54 -13.41
C ARG A 131 -15.88 -16.92 -12.58
N SER A 132 -14.74 -16.65 -13.21
CA SER A 132 -13.68 -15.84 -12.65
C SER A 132 -13.10 -14.87 -13.67
N TRP A 133 -12.62 -13.73 -13.18
CA TRP A 133 -11.98 -12.70 -14.00
C TRP A 133 -10.94 -11.95 -13.17
N ASN A 134 -10.03 -11.26 -13.83
CA ASN A 134 -8.94 -10.54 -13.20
C ASN A 134 -8.68 -9.17 -13.85
N GLN A 135 -8.05 -8.29 -13.07
CA GLN A 135 -7.57 -6.99 -13.51
C GLN A 135 -6.29 -6.64 -12.75
N ALA A 136 -5.34 -6.03 -13.45
CA ALA A 136 -4.18 -5.41 -12.82
C ALA A 136 -4.51 -3.96 -12.43
N LEU A 137 -4.06 -3.53 -11.26
CA LEU A 137 -4.23 -2.16 -10.77
C LEU A 137 -2.94 -1.71 -10.09
N THR A 138 -2.51 -0.48 -10.35
CA THR A 138 -1.36 0.12 -9.69
C THR A 138 -1.83 0.90 -8.49
N ILE A 139 -1.25 0.61 -7.32
CA ILE A 139 -1.48 1.33 -6.07
C ILE A 139 -0.26 2.18 -5.77
N ASN A 140 -0.46 3.45 -5.41
CA ASN A 140 0.62 4.34 -4.98
C ASN A 140 0.56 4.59 -3.47
N ALA A 141 1.72 4.90 -2.89
CA ALA A 141 1.86 5.19 -1.47
C ALA A 141 1.01 6.40 -1.06
N GLY A 142 0.19 6.23 -0.02
CA GLY A 142 -0.72 7.24 0.49
C GLY A 142 -1.95 7.50 -0.37
N GLU A 143 -2.09 6.83 -1.52
CA GLU A 143 -3.23 6.97 -2.42
C GLU A 143 -4.28 5.86 -2.17
N CYS A 144 -5.49 6.12 -2.65
CA CYS A 144 -6.63 5.21 -2.53
C CYS A 144 -7.21 4.95 -3.91
N GLU A 145 -7.26 3.68 -4.29
CA GLU A 145 -7.78 3.23 -5.57
C GLU A 145 -9.12 2.51 -5.41
N LEU A 146 -10.00 2.73 -6.38
CA LEU A 146 -11.33 2.11 -6.44
C LEU A 146 -11.36 1.01 -7.49
N TYR A 147 -11.75 -0.19 -7.08
CA TYR A 147 -12.02 -1.29 -7.99
C TYR A 147 -13.52 -1.58 -8.06
N GLN A 148 -14.16 -1.24 -9.18
CA GLN A 148 -15.55 -1.60 -9.43
C GLN A 148 -15.63 -3.03 -9.99
N VAL A 149 -16.30 -3.92 -9.27
CA VAL A 149 -16.74 -5.21 -9.78
C VAL A 149 -17.83 -4.96 -10.83
N ILE A 150 -17.67 -5.58 -11.99
CA ILE A 150 -18.63 -5.55 -13.09
C ILE A 150 -18.99 -7.00 -13.41
N TRP A 151 -20.28 -7.28 -13.57
CA TRP A 151 -20.80 -8.62 -13.86
C TRP A 151 -21.51 -8.68 -15.21
#